data_AF-A0A947DCU1-F1
#
_entry.id   AF-A0A947DCU1-F1
#
_cell.length_a   1.000
_cell.length_b   1.000
_cell.length_c   1.000
_cell.angle_alpha   90.00
_cell.angle_beta   90.00
_cell.angle_gamma   90.00
#
_symmetry.space_group_name_H-M   'P 1'
#
loop_
_entity.id
_entity.type
_entity.pdbx_description
1 polymer ?
#
loop_
_entity_poly.entity_id
_entity_poly.type
_entity_poly.pdbx_seq_one_letter_code
_entity_poly.pdbx_strand_id
1 'polypeptide(L)'
;MVLISCQPPASTSILEPIQTSNVEAEELVTASLWQSNLSHLSWMNEWEPRDDKSWGFDNFELLSNADSPFDHILRVHYPAGTASPSVSRQTSSPLGGAQFYGDLFLPAQTQLRLSYYVRFAEGFDFVKGGKLPGLFGGSGASGGKIPDGTDGFSARFMWRKDGQGEVYAYLPTSESYGTSIGRGAWQFQPGIWYKLDQELKLNTPNQADGELRIWVNDTLVLEQAALVFRTAESLQIDGIFFSTFFGGGDPSWATPQDTYIDFANFSVSTGD
;
A
#
# COMPACT_ATOMS: atom_id res chain seq x y z
N MET A 1 -12.44 79.30 -35.09
CA MET A 1 -13.73 78.64 -34.78
C MET A 1 -13.53 77.15 -35.02
N VAL A 2 -14.06 76.35 -34.11
CA VAL A 2 -13.72 74.97 -33.75
C VAL A 2 -14.00 73.93 -34.87
N LEU A 3 -13.01 73.03 -35.05
CA LEU A 3 -12.98 71.59 -35.40
C LEU A 3 -13.91 71.03 -36.51
N ILE A 4 -13.45 70.07 -37.33
CA ILE A 4 -13.62 68.60 -37.13
C ILE A 4 -12.68 67.92 -38.16
N SER A 5 -11.64 67.16 -37.78
CA SER A 5 -11.59 65.69 -37.50
C SER A 5 -12.12 64.85 -38.68
N CYS A 6 -11.57 63.73 -39.16
CA CYS A 6 -10.47 62.83 -38.81
C CYS A 6 -10.11 62.03 -40.09
N GLN A 7 -8.86 61.60 -40.21
CA GLN A 7 -8.34 60.54 -41.10
C GLN A 7 -8.34 59.19 -40.32
N PRO A 8 -8.02 57.99 -40.88
CA PRO A 8 -7.80 57.56 -42.26
C PRO A 8 -8.46 56.14 -42.55
N PRO A 9 -7.89 55.16 -43.30
CA PRO A 9 -8.62 54.43 -44.33
C PRO A 9 -8.90 52.94 -44.00
N ALA A 10 -9.67 52.30 -44.89
CA ALA A 10 -9.94 50.86 -44.88
C ALA A 10 -8.67 50.03 -45.10
N SER A 11 -8.50 48.96 -44.29
CA SER A 11 -7.59 47.86 -44.56
C SER A 11 -8.33 46.53 -44.43
N THR A 12 -8.19 45.72 -45.47
CA THR A 12 -8.66 44.35 -45.67
C THR A 12 -8.27 43.39 -44.54
N SER A 13 -9.23 42.55 -44.13
CA SER A 13 -9.04 41.48 -43.15
C SER A 13 -8.29 40.30 -43.74
N ILE A 14 -7.23 39.87 -43.06
CA ILE A 14 -6.61 38.55 -43.23
C ILE A 14 -6.90 37.80 -41.94
N LEU A 15 -7.65 36.69 -42.03
CA LEU A 15 -7.92 35.81 -40.89
C LEU A 15 -6.65 34.97 -40.63
N GLU A 16 -6.03 35.16 -39.47
CA GLU A 16 -5.01 34.25 -38.95
C GLU A 16 -5.68 32.98 -38.37
N PRO A 17 -5.08 31.79 -38.55
CA PRO A 17 -5.62 30.58 -37.97
C PRO A 17 -5.39 30.58 -36.46
N ILE A 18 -6.45 30.27 -35.70
CA ILE A 18 -6.41 30.07 -34.26
C ILE A 18 -5.50 28.85 -33.99
N GLN A 19 -4.33 29.08 -33.40
CA GLN A 19 -3.55 28.03 -32.75
C GLN A 19 -4.33 27.54 -31.53
N THR A 20 -4.95 26.37 -31.66
CA THR A 20 -5.37 25.58 -30.50
C THR A 20 -4.11 25.05 -29.83
N SER A 21 -3.74 25.63 -28.69
CA SER A 21 -2.72 25.07 -27.82
C SER A 21 -3.23 23.73 -27.29
N ASN A 22 -2.70 22.63 -27.85
CA ASN A 22 -2.75 21.34 -27.19
C ASN A 22 -1.93 21.48 -25.92
N VAL A 23 -2.61 21.65 -24.78
CA VAL A 23 -2.01 21.36 -23.48
C VAL A 23 -2.02 19.84 -23.40
N GLU A 24 -0.97 19.22 -23.90
CA GLU A 24 -0.63 17.84 -23.54
C GLU A 24 -0.41 17.86 -22.02
N ALA A 25 -1.26 17.13 -21.29
CA ALA A 25 -1.00 16.85 -19.90
C ALA A 25 0.34 16.12 -19.85
N GLU A 26 1.35 16.76 -19.24
CA GLU A 26 2.59 16.08 -18.89
C GLU A 26 2.22 14.95 -17.93
N GLU A 27 2.16 13.72 -18.46
CA GLU A 27 2.17 12.50 -17.67
C GLU A 27 3.50 12.51 -16.92
N LEU A 28 3.46 12.89 -15.64
CA LEU A 28 4.59 12.76 -14.73
C LEU A 28 4.98 11.29 -14.73
N VAL A 29 6.05 10.95 -15.45
CA VAL A 29 6.64 9.62 -15.44
C VAL A 29 7.25 9.43 -14.06
N THR A 30 6.48 8.85 -13.14
CA THR A 30 7.01 8.35 -11.88
C THR A 30 8.09 7.30 -12.18
N ALA A 31 9.31 7.55 -11.74
CA ALA A 31 10.40 6.61 -11.96
C ALA A 31 10.17 5.38 -11.09
N SER A 32 9.89 4.24 -11.73
CA SER A 32 9.83 2.96 -11.03
C SER A 32 11.20 2.65 -10.41
N LEU A 33 11.23 2.44 -9.10
CA LEU A 33 12.46 2.11 -8.36
C LEU A 33 12.67 0.60 -8.27
N TRP A 34 11.59 -0.17 -8.15
CA TRP A 34 11.63 -1.62 -8.07
C TRP A 34 10.28 -2.21 -8.49
N GLN A 35 10.29 -3.41 -9.07
CA GLN A 35 9.08 -4.16 -9.44
C GLN A 35 9.33 -5.66 -9.25
N SER A 36 8.28 -6.39 -8.92
CA SER A 36 8.25 -7.85 -8.98
C SER A 36 6.93 -8.31 -9.57
N ASN A 37 7.02 -8.94 -10.74
CA ASN A 37 5.92 -9.63 -11.41
C ASN A 37 5.84 -11.11 -10.99
N LEU A 38 6.67 -11.55 -10.04
CA LEU A 38 6.70 -12.92 -9.51
C LEU A 38 7.00 -14.00 -10.59
N SER A 39 7.70 -13.66 -11.68
CA SER A 39 7.90 -14.59 -12.80
C SER A 39 8.94 -15.69 -12.57
N HIS A 40 9.73 -15.61 -11.50
CA HIS A 40 10.80 -16.55 -11.20
C HIS A 40 10.45 -17.48 -10.03
N LEU A 41 10.87 -18.74 -10.09
CA LEU A 41 10.72 -19.68 -8.96
C LEU A 41 11.47 -19.20 -7.70
N SER A 42 12.48 -18.34 -7.88
CA SER A 42 13.22 -17.65 -6.83
C SER A 42 12.78 -16.21 -6.63
N TRP A 43 11.51 -15.86 -6.90
CA TRP A 43 10.97 -14.50 -6.80
C TRP A 43 11.33 -13.83 -5.47
N MET A 44 11.40 -14.59 -4.37
CA MET A 44 11.69 -14.06 -3.05
C MET A 44 13.11 -13.46 -2.94
N ASN A 45 14.05 -13.82 -3.82
CA ASN A 45 15.36 -13.19 -3.91
C ASN A 45 15.28 -11.73 -4.38
N GLU A 46 14.26 -11.37 -5.16
CA GLU A 46 14.03 -9.99 -5.63
C GLU A 46 13.58 -9.07 -4.50
N TRP A 47 13.02 -9.65 -3.43
CA TRP A 47 12.43 -8.93 -2.32
C TRP A 47 13.40 -8.68 -1.17
N GLU A 48 14.53 -9.40 -1.12
CA GLU A 48 15.48 -9.36 -0.01
C GLU A 48 14.79 -9.47 1.36
N PRO A 49 14.11 -10.60 1.66
CA PRO A 49 13.47 -10.77 2.95
C PRO A 49 14.51 -10.70 4.06
N ARG A 50 14.25 -9.91 5.09
CA ARG A 50 15.03 -9.97 6.32
C ARG A 50 14.90 -11.37 6.95
N ASP A 51 16.01 -11.88 7.46
CA ASP A 51 16.05 -13.19 8.15
C ASP A 51 15.21 -13.18 9.44
N ASP A 52 15.06 -12.01 10.08
CA ASP A 52 14.29 -11.87 11.31
C ASP A 52 12.80 -11.62 11.04
N LYS A 53 11.95 -12.13 11.94
CA LYS A 53 10.48 -11.89 11.95
C LYS A 53 9.73 -12.36 10.69
N SER A 54 10.39 -13.16 9.87
CA SER A 54 9.84 -13.84 8.71
C SER A 54 9.21 -15.19 9.10
N TRP A 55 8.01 -15.49 8.58
CA TRP A 55 7.30 -16.73 8.86
C TRP A 55 6.21 -17.03 7.83
N GLY A 56 5.76 -18.28 7.79
CA GLY A 56 4.60 -18.69 7.00
C GLY A 56 4.86 -18.87 5.51
N PHE A 57 6.13 -19.02 5.09
CA PHE A 57 6.46 -19.21 3.67
C PHE A 57 5.88 -20.50 3.07
N ASP A 58 5.60 -21.52 3.89
CA ASP A 58 4.91 -22.73 3.46
C ASP A 58 3.44 -22.47 3.05
N ASN A 59 2.88 -21.31 3.40
CA ASN A 59 1.55 -20.88 2.95
C ASN A 59 1.57 -20.18 1.59
N PHE A 60 2.75 -20.02 0.96
CA PHE A 60 2.87 -19.44 -0.38
C PHE A 60 2.71 -20.50 -1.47
N GLU A 61 1.92 -20.16 -2.47
CA GLU A 61 1.77 -20.92 -3.71
C GLU A 61 1.91 -19.95 -4.89
N LEU A 62 2.86 -20.20 -5.78
CA LEU A 62 3.01 -19.42 -7.01
C LEU A 62 2.19 -20.09 -8.12
N LEU A 63 1.17 -19.39 -8.60
CA LEU A 63 0.29 -19.86 -9.66
C LEU A 63 0.65 -19.18 -10.97
N SER A 64 0.69 -19.96 -12.06
CA SER A 64 0.54 -19.44 -13.42
C SER A 64 -0.88 -19.71 -13.89
N ASN A 65 -1.62 -18.67 -14.27
CA ASN A 65 -3.04 -18.82 -14.61
C ASN A 65 -3.38 -18.09 -15.91
N ALA A 66 -3.73 -18.84 -16.95
CA ALA A 66 -4.13 -18.29 -18.24
C ALA A 66 -5.47 -17.52 -18.19
N ASP A 67 -6.30 -17.75 -17.16
CA ASP A 67 -7.59 -17.09 -16.96
C ASP A 67 -7.51 -15.91 -15.97
N SER A 68 -6.31 -15.54 -15.55
CA SER A 68 -6.03 -14.37 -14.71
C SER A 68 -5.57 -13.19 -15.58
N PRO A 69 -5.86 -11.93 -15.20
CA PRO A 69 -5.23 -10.77 -15.85
C PRO A 69 -3.72 -10.67 -15.58
N PHE A 70 -3.17 -11.55 -14.74
CA PHE A 70 -1.75 -11.61 -14.38
C PHE A 70 -1.18 -13.00 -14.70
N ASP A 71 -0.02 -13.00 -15.37
CA ASP A 71 0.71 -14.23 -15.73
C ASP A 71 1.12 -15.04 -14.50
N HIS A 72 1.43 -14.35 -13.41
CA HIS A 72 1.87 -14.93 -12.14
C HIS A 72 1.11 -14.34 -10.96
N ILE A 73 0.68 -15.20 -10.05
CA ILE A 73 -0.06 -14.85 -8.85
C ILE A 73 0.62 -15.50 -7.64
N LEU A 74 0.93 -14.71 -6.62
CA LEU A 74 1.28 -15.23 -5.31
C LEU A 74 -0.01 -15.45 -4.52
N ARG A 75 -0.40 -16.72 -4.38
CA ARG A 75 -1.49 -17.13 -3.49
C ARG A 75 -0.95 -17.34 -2.09
N VAL A 76 -1.64 -16.78 -1.09
CA VAL A 76 -1.35 -17.02 0.32
C VAL A 76 -2.50 -17.79 0.96
N HIS A 77 -2.18 -18.92 1.59
CA HIS A 77 -3.14 -19.81 2.22
C HIS A 77 -3.41 -19.45 3.69
N TYR A 78 -4.67 -19.53 4.10
CA TYR A 78 -5.14 -19.37 5.48
C TYR A 78 -5.99 -20.60 5.86
N PRO A 79 -5.41 -21.59 6.56
CA PRO A 79 -6.17 -22.77 6.97
C PRO A 79 -7.32 -22.41 7.92
N ALA A 80 -8.39 -23.19 7.90
CA ALA A 80 -9.52 -23.04 8.84
C ALA A 80 -9.04 -23.01 10.30
N GLY A 81 -9.60 -22.11 11.11
CA GLY A 81 -9.24 -21.92 12.51
C GLY A 81 -7.96 -21.13 12.76
N THR A 82 -7.30 -20.60 11.73
CA THR A 82 -6.08 -19.79 11.89
C THR A 82 -6.37 -18.30 12.03
N ALA A 83 -5.56 -17.62 12.85
CA ALA A 83 -5.54 -16.18 13.03
C ALA A 83 -4.09 -15.69 13.13
N SER A 84 -3.78 -14.81 14.08
CA SER A 84 -2.42 -14.28 14.26
C SER A 84 -1.46 -15.37 14.79
N PRO A 85 -0.14 -15.20 14.62
CA PRO A 85 0.84 -16.11 15.24
C PRO A 85 0.67 -16.23 16.77
N SER A 86 0.15 -15.19 17.44
CA SER A 86 -0.18 -15.24 18.86
C SER A 86 -1.32 -16.21 19.15
N VAL A 87 -2.38 -16.21 18.33
CA VAL A 87 -3.48 -17.17 18.45
C VAL A 87 -3.00 -18.58 18.14
N SER A 88 -2.21 -18.76 17.07
CA SER A 88 -1.61 -20.07 16.74
C SER A 88 -0.85 -20.67 17.93
N ARG A 89 -0.06 -19.87 18.66
CA ARG A 89 0.60 -20.32 19.90
C ARG A 89 -0.37 -20.62 21.05
N GLN A 90 -1.46 -19.88 21.19
CA GLN A 90 -2.46 -20.09 22.24
C GLN A 90 -3.29 -21.37 22.00
N THR A 91 -3.58 -21.69 20.74
CA THR A 91 -4.49 -22.80 20.36
C THR A 91 -3.78 -24.01 19.78
N SER A 92 -2.47 -23.95 19.57
CA SER A 92 -1.67 -24.94 18.84
C SER A 92 -2.16 -25.18 17.40
N SER A 93 -2.80 -24.17 16.79
CA SER A 93 -3.20 -24.19 15.38
C SER A 93 -1.99 -23.92 14.48
N PRO A 94 -1.98 -24.37 13.21
CA PRO A 94 -0.94 -23.98 12.25
C PRO A 94 -0.92 -22.46 12.03
N LEU A 95 0.15 -21.96 11.40
CA LEU A 95 0.19 -20.58 10.92
C LEU A 95 -0.70 -20.44 9.69
N GLY A 96 -1.53 -19.41 9.66
CA GLY A 96 -2.26 -18.98 8.46
C GLY A 96 -1.75 -17.65 7.97
N GLY A 97 -1.52 -17.54 6.67
CA GLY A 97 -0.87 -16.37 6.10
C GLY A 97 0.65 -16.41 6.20
N ALA A 98 1.28 -15.26 5.94
CA ALA A 98 2.73 -15.14 5.93
C ALA A 98 3.17 -13.71 6.23
N GLN A 99 4.44 -13.57 6.58
CA GLN A 99 5.04 -12.28 6.84
C GLN A 99 6.54 -12.27 6.54
N PHE A 100 7.03 -11.16 6.00
CA PHE A 100 8.44 -10.80 5.93
C PHE A 100 8.59 -9.29 5.66
N TYR A 101 9.79 -8.76 5.89
CA TYR A 101 10.17 -7.40 5.50
C TYR A 101 11.06 -7.50 4.28
N GLY A 102 10.65 -6.92 3.15
CA GLY A 102 11.48 -6.82 1.95
C GLY A 102 12.07 -5.42 1.83
N ASP A 103 13.40 -5.33 1.87
CA ASP A 103 14.16 -4.06 1.79
C ASP A 103 14.39 -3.59 0.34
N LEU A 104 14.19 -4.50 -0.64
CA LEU A 104 14.14 -4.20 -2.08
C LEU A 104 15.35 -3.44 -2.65
N PHE A 105 16.53 -3.48 -2.00
CA PHE A 105 17.72 -2.68 -2.35
C PHE A 105 17.47 -1.18 -2.57
N LEU A 106 16.50 -0.57 -1.90
CA LEU A 106 16.16 0.83 -2.20
C LEU A 106 17.24 1.80 -1.72
N PRO A 107 17.55 2.86 -2.48
CA PRO A 107 18.22 4.03 -1.91
C PRO A 107 17.29 4.73 -0.92
N ALA A 108 17.83 5.52 0.01
CA ALA A 108 17.04 6.22 1.01
C ALA A 108 15.85 7.00 0.41
N GLN A 109 14.63 6.73 0.91
CA GLN A 109 13.40 7.38 0.47
C GLN A 109 12.68 8.09 1.61
N THR A 110 12.37 9.37 1.41
CA THR A 110 11.44 10.11 2.28
C THR A 110 10.02 10.13 1.72
N GLN A 111 9.84 9.74 0.46
CA GLN A 111 8.54 9.60 -0.18
C GLN A 111 8.57 8.40 -1.12
N LEU A 112 7.60 7.51 -1.00
CA LEU A 112 7.55 6.27 -1.76
C LEU A 112 6.10 5.88 -2.01
N ARG A 113 5.80 5.44 -3.23
CA ARG A 113 4.52 4.85 -3.59
C ARG A 113 4.67 3.36 -3.82
N LEU A 114 3.93 2.56 -3.07
CA LEU A 114 3.74 1.12 -3.27
C LEU A 114 2.46 0.88 -4.08
N SER A 115 2.55 0.05 -5.13
CA SER A 115 1.40 -0.45 -5.89
C SER A 115 1.40 -1.97 -5.89
N TYR A 116 0.23 -2.59 -5.76
CA TYR A 116 0.03 -4.03 -6.02
C TYR A 116 -1.44 -4.37 -6.25
N TYR A 117 -1.68 -5.55 -6.78
CA TYR A 117 -3.03 -6.10 -6.92
C TYR A 117 -3.32 -7.13 -5.83
N VAL A 118 -4.56 -7.12 -5.35
CA VAL A 118 -5.04 -8.06 -4.34
C VAL A 118 -6.43 -8.59 -4.70
N ARG A 119 -6.67 -9.88 -4.48
CA ARG A 119 -8.00 -10.50 -4.58
C ARG A 119 -8.22 -11.46 -3.43
N PHE A 120 -9.31 -11.24 -2.71
CA PHE A 120 -9.82 -12.20 -1.73
C PHE A 120 -10.54 -13.34 -2.47
N ALA A 121 -10.38 -14.59 -2.01
CA ALA A 121 -11.10 -15.74 -2.59
C ALA A 121 -12.62 -15.50 -2.69
N GLU A 122 -13.30 -16.18 -3.61
CA GLU A 122 -14.77 -16.16 -3.61
C GLU A 122 -15.30 -16.70 -2.27
N GLY A 123 -16.34 -16.05 -1.72
CA GLY A 123 -16.91 -16.44 -0.43
C GLY A 123 -15.99 -16.20 0.78
N PHE A 124 -14.93 -15.38 0.64
CA PHE A 124 -14.04 -15.02 1.75
C PHE A 124 -14.83 -14.39 2.91
N ASP A 125 -14.75 -15.00 4.10
CA ASP A 125 -15.30 -14.44 5.33
C ASP A 125 -14.26 -13.50 5.96
N PHE A 126 -14.57 -12.20 6.00
CA PHE A 126 -13.67 -11.20 6.57
C PHE A 126 -13.55 -11.29 8.11
N VAL A 127 -14.46 -12.01 8.78
CA VAL A 127 -14.54 -12.17 10.24
C VAL A 127 -14.50 -10.81 10.92
N LYS A 128 -13.39 -10.49 11.60
CA LYS A 128 -13.16 -9.20 12.28
C LYS A 128 -12.09 -8.36 11.59
N GLY A 129 -11.32 -8.96 10.68
CA GLY A 129 -10.23 -8.31 9.98
C GLY A 129 -8.92 -9.10 9.94
N GLY A 130 -7.97 -8.54 9.21
CA GLY A 130 -6.64 -9.08 9.06
C GLY A 130 -5.71 -8.08 8.37
N LYS A 131 -4.43 -8.44 8.25
CA LYS A 131 -3.37 -7.57 7.72
C LYS A 131 -3.21 -7.76 6.21
N LEU A 132 -2.78 -6.71 5.53
CA LEU A 132 -2.31 -6.75 4.15
C LEU A 132 -0.94 -6.03 4.05
N PRO A 133 -0.14 -6.30 3.02
CA PRO A 133 1.15 -5.65 2.79
C PRO A 133 1.06 -4.12 2.79
N GLY A 134 2.09 -3.43 3.28
CA GLY A 134 2.22 -1.98 3.18
C GLY A 134 3.65 -1.53 3.44
N LEU A 135 3.92 -0.23 3.39
CA LEU A 135 5.26 0.33 3.54
C LEU A 135 5.74 0.35 5.00
N PHE A 136 7.05 0.30 5.19
CA PHE A 136 7.68 0.41 6.51
C PHE A 136 9.04 1.13 6.44
N GLY A 137 9.57 1.47 7.62
CA GLY A 137 10.92 1.97 7.80
C GLY A 137 11.53 1.52 9.12
N GLY A 138 12.86 1.50 9.19
CA GLY A 138 13.64 1.05 10.33
C GLY A 138 13.30 -0.39 10.72
N SER A 139 13.00 -0.62 12.00
CA SER A 139 12.68 -1.95 12.52
C SER A 139 11.31 -2.51 12.08
N GLY A 140 10.48 -1.70 11.40
CA GLY A 140 9.15 -2.09 10.94
C GLY A 140 8.17 -2.38 12.08
N ALA A 141 7.89 -1.38 12.92
CA ALA A 141 7.15 -1.53 14.18
C ALA A 141 5.83 -2.33 14.06
N SER A 142 5.61 -3.28 14.98
CA SER A 142 4.43 -4.15 14.98
C SER A 142 4.17 -4.79 16.35
N GLY A 143 3.11 -5.59 16.47
CA GLY A 143 2.89 -6.47 17.65
C GLY A 143 2.59 -5.76 18.97
N GLY A 144 2.16 -4.50 18.95
CA GLY A 144 1.93 -3.68 20.15
C GLY A 144 3.18 -2.94 20.65
N LYS A 145 4.31 -3.04 19.94
CA LYS A 145 5.47 -2.18 20.21
C LYS A 145 5.26 -0.84 19.51
N ILE A 146 4.95 0.21 20.28
CA ILE A 146 4.84 1.58 19.76
C ILE A 146 6.25 2.12 19.48
N PRO A 147 6.52 2.63 18.26
CA PRO A 147 7.82 3.22 17.95
C PRO A 147 7.99 4.59 18.60
N ASP A 148 9.23 5.06 18.76
CA ASP A 148 9.54 6.39 19.33
C ASP A 148 9.85 7.45 18.25
N GLY A 149 9.84 7.03 16.98
CA GLY A 149 10.15 7.86 15.82
C GLY A 149 11.62 7.84 15.41
N THR A 150 12.47 7.14 16.16
CA THR A 150 13.86 6.86 15.80
C THR A 150 14.08 5.42 15.38
N ASP A 151 13.25 4.49 15.88
CA ASP A 151 13.44 3.05 15.73
C ASP A 151 12.66 2.39 14.58
N GLY A 152 11.63 3.04 14.05
CA GLY A 152 10.89 2.57 12.86
C GLY A 152 9.45 3.01 12.81
N PHE A 153 8.76 2.61 11.75
CA PHE A 153 7.30 2.72 11.61
C PHE A 153 6.80 1.60 10.70
N SER A 154 5.49 1.36 10.68
CA SER A 154 4.86 0.60 9.61
C SER A 154 3.50 1.17 9.26
N ALA A 155 3.09 1.07 8.01
CA ALA A 155 1.79 1.50 7.50
C ALA A 155 1.16 0.37 6.68
N ARG A 156 0.83 -0.75 7.33
CA ARG A 156 0.18 -1.88 6.64
C ARG A 156 -1.27 -1.56 6.34
N PHE A 157 -1.80 -2.16 5.28
CA PHE A 157 -3.24 -2.20 5.09
C PHE A 157 -3.89 -3.22 6.05
N MET A 158 -5.19 -3.07 6.24
CA MET A 158 -6.05 -4.06 6.88
C MET A 158 -7.36 -4.18 6.15
N TRP A 159 -7.90 -5.40 6.13
CA TRP A 159 -9.35 -5.58 6.01
C TRP A 159 -9.97 -5.64 7.40
N ARG A 160 -11.26 -5.31 7.47
CA ARG A 160 -12.13 -5.40 8.64
C ARG A 160 -13.40 -6.14 8.26
N LYS A 161 -14.28 -6.29 9.26
CA LYS A 161 -15.61 -6.87 9.06
C LYS A 161 -16.31 -6.21 7.87
N ASP A 162 -17.04 -7.03 7.12
CA ASP A 162 -17.80 -6.64 5.93
C ASP A 162 -16.89 -6.06 4.81
N GLY A 163 -15.60 -6.41 4.81
CA GLY A 163 -14.65 -6.00 3.77
C GLY A 163 -14.15 -4.56 3.88
N GLN A 164 -14.48 -3.83 4.95
CA GLN A 164 -13.99 -2.45 5.12
C GLN A 164 -12.46 -2.42 5.14
N GLY A 165 -11.87 -1.53 4.34
CA GLY A 165 -10.43 -1.30 4.34
C GLY A 165 -10.00 -0.23 5.34
N GLU A 166 -8.77 -0.32 5.84
CA GLU A 166 -8.10 0.76 6.56
C GLU A 166 -6.58 0.69 6.35
N VAL A 167 -5.87 1.78 6.63
CA VAL A 167 -4.44 1.71 6.96
C VAL A 167 -4.30 1.51 8.47
N TYR A 168 -3.42 0.62 8.86
CA TYR A 168 -3.10 0.29 10.24
C TYR A 168 -1.64 0.64 10.53
N ALA A 169 -1.42 1.86 10.99
CA ALA A 169 -0.11 2.46 11.11
C ALA A 169 0.45 2.40 12.53
N TYR A 170 1.68 1.90 12.69
CA TYR A 170 2.45 2.07 13.92
C TYR A 170 3.31 3.33 13.79
N LEU A 171 2.85 4.39 14.44
CA LEU A 171 3.49 5.72 14.49
C LEU A 171 3.82 6.09 15.95
N PRO A 172 4.72 7.06 16.20
CA PRO A 172 5.03 7.55 17.55
C PRO A 172 3.84 8.08 18.34
N THR A 173 2.78 8.49 17.63
CA THR A 173 1.51 8.97 18.22
C THR A 173 0.52 7.86 18.55
N SER A 174 0.87 6.59 18.30
CA SER A 174 -0.03 5.46 18.58
C SER A 174 -0.07 5.16 20.08
N GLU A 175 -1.23 4.73 20.59
CA GLU A 175 -1.41 4.59 22.05
C GLU A 175 -1.07 3.19 22.59
N SER A 176 -1.49 2.12 21.92
CA SER A 176 -1.33 0.73 22.43
C SER A 176 -1.06 -0.29 21.34
N TYR A 177 -1.71 -0.12 20.19
CA TYR A 177 -1.40 -0.85 18.97
C TYR A 177 -1.37 0.16 17.81
N GLY A 178 -1.31 -0.32 16.57
CA GLY A 178 -1.38 0.56 15.41
C GLY A 178 -2.66 1.40 15.38
N THR A 179 -2.53 2.62 14.91
CA THR A 179 -3.60 3.58 14.64
C THR A 179 -4.37 3.17 13.39
N SER A 180 -5.69 3.09 13.50
CA SER A 180 -6.60 2.89 12.36
C SER A 180 -6.82 4.22 11.67
N ILE A 181 -6.50 4.30 10.38
CA ILE A 181 -6.64 5.50 9.56
C ILE A 181 -7.54 5.15 8.36
N GLY A 182 -8.61 5.92 8.19
CA GLY A 182 -9.52 5.79 7.04
C GLY A 182 -10.35 4.51 7.01
N ARG A 183 -10.68 3.90 8.16
CA ARG A 183 -11.53 2.70 8.20
C ARG A 183 -12.85 2.93 7.45
N GLY A 184 -13.13 2.07 6.49
CA GLY A 184 -14.35 2.10 5.70
C GLY A 184 -14.34 3.15 4.60
N ALA A 185 -13.21 3.84 4.35
CA ALA A 185 -13.07 4.73 3.21
C ALA A 185 -13.11 3.98 1.87
N TRP A 186 -12.81 2.68 1.88
CA TRP A 186 -13.07 1.74 0.80
C TRP A 186 -13.54 0.39 1.34
N GLN A 187 -14.08 -0.45 0.47
CA GLN A 187 -14.62 -1.76 0.81
C GLN A 187 -14.20 -2.80 -0.24
N PHE A 188 -13.63 -3.91 0.23
CA PHE A 188 -13.30 -5.07 -0.55
C PHE A 188 -14.51 -5.99 -0.72
N GLN A 189 -14.64 -6.56 -1.90
CA GLN A 189 -15.59 -7.63 -2.20
C GLN A 189 -14.82 -8.91 -2.58
N PRO A 190 -15.22 -10.07 -2.04
CA PRO A 190 -14.66 -11.36 -2.42
C PRO A 190 -14.73 -11.62 -3.92
N GLY A 191 -13.72 -12.28 -4.49
CA GLY A 191 -13.66 -12.66 -5.91
C GLY A 191 -13.21 -11.56 -6.87
N ILE A 192 -13.04 -10.31 -6.42
CA ILE A 192 -12.68 -9.17 -7.26
C ILE A 192 -11.22 -8.76 -7.04
N TRP A 193 -10.52 -8.45 -8.13
CA TRP A 193 -9.18 -7.84 -8.09
C TRP A 193 -9.28 -6.35 -7.80
N TYR A 194 -8.45 -5.87 -6.88
CA TYR A 194 -8.26 -4.46 -6.56
C TYR A 194 -6.81 -4.08 -6.79
N LYS A 195 -6.57 -2.98 -7.50
CA LYS A 195 -5.29 -2.28 -7.46
C LYS A 195 -5.25 -1.41 -6.21
N LEU A 196 -4.25 -1.58 -5.37
CA LEU A 196 -3.99 -0.75 -4.20
C LEU A 196 -2.72 0.06 -4.43
N ASP A 197 -2.83 1.38 -4.31
CA ASP A 197 -1.68 2.27 -4.23
C ASP A 197 -1.62 2.89 -2.83
N GLN A 198 -0.45 2.86 -2.21
CA GLN A 198 -0.13 3.54 -0.96
C GLN A 198 1.06 4.46 -1.17
N GLU A 199 0.84 5.75 -0.98
CA GLU A 199 1.91 6.73 -0.93
C GLU A 199 2.14 7.18 0.51
N LEU A 200 3.39 7.14 0.94
CA LEU A 200 3.85 7.78 2.16
C LEU A 200 4.79 8.91 1.81
N LYS A 201 4.64 10.03 2.51
CA LYS A 201 5.62 11.11 2.60
C LYS A 201 5.97 11.30 4.07
N LEU A 202 7.22 11.01 4.41
CA LEU A 202 7.72 11.17 5.76
C LEU A 202 7.74 12.64 6.15
N ASN A 203 7.43 12.90 7.40
CA ASN A 203 7.50 14.24 7.96
C ASN A 203 8.95 14.73 8.08
N THR A 204 9.11 16.04 8.08
CA THR A 204 10.33 16.70 8.59
C THR A 204 10.45 16.37 10.08
N PRO A 205 11.62 15.95 10.59
CA PRO A 205 11.79 15.67 12.01
C PRO A 205 11.30 16.80 12.91
N ASN A 206 10.53 16.44 13.94
CA ASN A 206 9.86 17.34 14.88
C ASN A 206 8.75 18.22 14.29
N GLN A 207 8.32 17.96 13.05
CA GLN A 207 7.13 18.57 12.44
C GLN A 207 6.08 17.50 12.13
N ALA A 208 4.81 17.89 12.15
CA ALA A 208 3.68 17.05 11.75
C ALA A 208 3.22 17.46 10.35
N ASP A 209 4.07 17.22 9.35
CA ASP A 209 3.87 17.54 7.93
C ASP A 209 3.95 16.29 7.03
N GLY A 210 3.90 15.09 7.63
CA GLY A 210 3.85 13.83 6.89
C GLY A 210 2.47 13.56 6.30
N GLU A 211 2.45 12.81 5.20
CA GLU A 211 1.25 12.53 4.42
C GLU A 211 1.14 11.02 4.11
N LEU A 212 -0.10 10.53 4.08
CA LEU A 212 -0.49 9.20 3.65
C LEU A 212 -1.63 9.35 2.65
N ARG A 213 -1.48 8.78 1.45
CA ARG A 213 -2.54 8.75 0.43
C ARG A 213 -2.77 7.34 -0.06
N ILE A 214 -4.03 6.98 -0.27
CA ILE A 214 -4.45 5.67 -0.75
C ILE A 214 -5.32 5.81 -1.98
N TRP A 215 -4.99 5.04 -3.02
CA TRP A 215 -5.86 4.84 -4.17
C TRP A 215 -6.31 3.39 -4.23
N VAL A 216 -7.56 3.21 -4.65
CA VAL A 216 -8.14 1.90 -4.95
C VAL A 216 -8.68 1.97 -6.36
N ASN A 217 -8.16 1.11 -7.24
CA ASN A 217 -8.48 1.13 -8.68
C ASN A 217 -8.32 2.55 -9.26
N ASP A 218 -7.15 3.15 -9.03
CA ASP A 218 -6.75 4.48 -9.51
C ASP A 218 -7.60 5.66 -8.97
N THR A 219 -8.54 5.41 -8.05
CA THR A 219 -9.35 6.44 -7.40
C THR A 219 -8.78 6.76 -6.02
N LEU A 220 -8.46 8.03 -5.74
CA LEU A 220 -8.03 8.48 -4.41
C LEU A 220 -9.19 8.29 -3.42
N VAL A 221 -9.02 7.40 -2.44
CA VAL A 221 -10.04 7.09 -1.42
C VAL A 221 -9.70 7.65 -0.04
N LEU A 222 -8.42 7.95 0.21
CA LEU A 222 -7.96 8.50 1.49
C LEU A 222 -6.77 9.42 1.26
N GLU A 223 -6.82 10.58 1.91
CA GLU A 223 -5.67 11.46 2.10
C GLU A 223 -5.64 11.90 3.57
N GLN A 224 -4.55 11.57 4.25
CA GLN A 224 -4.32 11.92 5.64
C GLN A 224 -3.03 12.71 5.75
N ALA A 225 -3.16 13.99 6.12
CA ALA A 225 -2.04 14.86 6.40
C ALA A 225 -1.73 14.92 7.91
N ALA A 226 -0.70 15.70 8.25
CA ALA A 226 -0.24 15.97 9.60
C ALA A 226 0.16 14.72 10.41
N LEU A 227 0.72 13.73 9.71
CA LEU A 227 1.27 12.52 10.34
C LEU A 227 2.70 12.77 10.81
N VAL A 228 3.06 12.11 11.90
CA VAL A 228 4.43 12.02 12.41
C VAL A 228 4.86 10.57 12.25
N PHE A 229 5.74 10.29 11.30
CA PHE A 229 6.37 8.99 11.09
C PHE A 229 7.71 8.87 11.83
N ARG A 230 8.46 9.98 11.91
CA ARG A 230 9.83 10.00 12.43
C ARG A 230 10.17 11.26 13.23
N THR A 231 11.19 11.12 14.06
CA THR A 231 11.85 12.20 14.83
C THR A 231 13.34 12.31 14.49
N ALA A 232 13.89 11.38 13.69
CA ALA A 232 15.28 11.39 13.24
C ALA A 232 15.38 11.32 11.70
N GLU A 233 16.27 12.11 11.10
CA GLU A 233 16.50 12.13 9.63
C GLU A 233 17.02 10.80 9.09
N SER A 234 17.71 10.01 9.92
CA SER A 234 18.24 8.70 9.53
C SER A 234 17.13 7.66 9.27
N LEU A 235 15.91 7.89 9.78
CA LEU A 235 14.79 6.99 9.54
C LEU A 235 14.14 7.31 8.19
N GLN A 236 14.16 6.34 7.29
CA GLN A 236 13.68 6.42 5.90
C GLN A 236 12.59 5.38 5.66
N ILE A 237 11.98 5.37 4.47
CA ILE A 237 11.15 4.26 4.00
C ILE A 237 12.10 3.21 3.44
N ASP A 238 12.08 2.01 4.03
CA ASP A 238 13.04 0.94 3.70
C ASP A 238 12.47 -0.02 2.65
N GLY A 239 11.15 -0.22 2.60
CA GLY A 239 10.54 -1.11 1.62
C GLY A 239 9.14 -1.58 1.98
N ILE A 240 8.84 -2.83 1.63
CA ILE A 240 7.51 -3.43 1.81
C ILE A 240 7.51 -4.38 3.00
N PHE A 241 6.61 -4.12 3.93
CA PHE A 241 6.26 -5.06 4.97
C PHE A 241 5.13 -5.96 4.46
N PHE A 242 5.51 -7.06 3.81
CA PHE A 242 4.55 -8.08 3.41
C PHE A 242 4.06 -8.79 4.68
N SER A 243 2.80 -8.56 5.05
CA SER A 243 2.23 -9.10 6.28
C SER A 243 0.75 -9.34 6.04
N THR A 244 0.37 -10.61 5.96
CA THR A 244 -1.02 -10.98 5.72
C THR A 244 -1.45 -12.16 6.56
N PHE A 245 -2.50 -11.96 7.36
CA PHE A 245 -3.07 -12.96 8.28
C PHE A 245 -4.38 -12.44 8.88
N PHE A 246 -5.29 -13.35 9.23
CA PHE A 246 -6.45 -13.06 10.06
C PHE A 246 -6.02 -12.59 11.44
N GLY A 247 -6.39 -11.38 11.85
CA GLY A 247 -5.54 -10.63 12.77
C GLY A 247 -6.26 -10.07 13.98
N GLY A 248 -6.02 -10.69 15.14
CA GLY A 248 -6.29 -10.12 16.46
C GLY A 248 -5.57 -10.91 17.55
N GLY A 249 -5.90 -10.63 18.80
CA GLY A 249 -5.22 -11.23 19.96
C GLY A 249 -5.82 -12.54 20.45
N ASP A 250 -6.94 -12.98 19.89
CA ASP A 250 -7.75 -14.09 20.42
C ASP A 250 -8.42 -14.93 19.31
N PRO A 251 -8.88 -16.16 19.61
CA PRO A 251 -9.44 -17.09 18.61
C PRO A 251 -10.67 -16.60 17.85
N SER A 252 -11.40 -15.58 18.32
CA SER A 252 -12.58 -15.06 17.62
C SER A 252 -12.26 -14.29 16.33
N TRP A 253 -10.98 -14.15 15.99
CA TRP A 253 -10.48 -13.60 14.73
C TRP A 253 -10.21 -14.66 13.68
N ALA A 254 -10.28 -15.94 14.03
CA ALA A 254 -9.91 -17.02 13.14
C ALA A 254 -10.86 -17.15 11.96
N THR A 255 -10.31 -17.45 10.78
CA THR A 255 -11.11 -17.81 9.62
C THR A 255 -11.90 -19.10 9.90
N PRO A 256 -13.20 -19.18 9.58
CA PRO A 256 -13.98 -20.39 9.80
C PRO A 256 -13.73 -21.48 8.75
N GLN A 257 -13.03 -21.13 7.65
CA GLN A 257 -12.83 -21.99 6.49
C GLN A 257 -11.42 -21.85 5.94
N ASP A 258 -10.96 -22.87 5.22
CA ASP A 258 -9.76 -22.76 4.40
C ASP A 258 -10.00 -21.71 3.31
N THR A 259 -9.11 -20.74 3.20
CA THR A 259 -9.26 -19.65 2.25
C THR A 259 -7.91 -19.10 1.80
N TYR A 260 -7.93 -18.17 0.86
CA TYR A 260 -6.75 -17.58 0.29
C TYR A 260 -6.95 -16.12 -0.10
N ILE A 261 -5.81 -15.43 -0.22
CA ILE A 261 -5.71 -14.09 -0.79
C ILE A 261 -4.62 -14.17 -1.85
N ASP A 262 -4.94 -13.69 -3.04
CA ASP A 262 -4.08 -13.67 -4.19
C ASP A 262 -3.46 -12.27 -4.34
N PHE A 263 -2.17 -12.21 -4.66
CA PHE A 263 -1.42 -10.97 -4.89
C PHE A 263 -0.69 -11.01 -6.23
N ALA A 264 -0.54 -9.86 -6.89
CA ALA A 264 0.19 -9.76 -8.15
C ALA A 264 0.80 -8.36 -8.38
N ASN A 265 1.82 -8.32 -9.24
CA ASN A 265 2.44 -7.10 -9.79
C ASN A 265 2.75 -6.03 -8.73
N PHE A 266 3.67 -6.35 -7.82
CA PHE A 266 4.16 -5.36 -6.88
C PHE A 266 5.12 -4.39 -7.56
N SER A 267 5.04 -3.11 -7.20
CA SER A 267 6.01 -2.10 -7.59
C SER A 267 6.17 -1.04 -6.52
N VAL A 268 7.33 -0.41 -6.50
CA VAL A 268 7.56 0.84 -5.79
C VAL A 268 8.14 1.88 -6.74
N SER A 269 7.71 3.12 -6.59
CA SER A 269 8.13 4.27 -7.41
C SER A 269 8.32 5.50 -6.55
N THR A 270 9.12 6.44 -7.03
CA THR A 270 9.21 7.78 -6.41
C THR A 270 7.81 8.37 -6.34
N GLY A 271 7.40 8.88 -5.18
CA GLY A 271 6.11 9.56 -5.06
C GLY A 271 6.05 10.86 -5.86
N ASP A 272 4.83 11.32 -6.11
CA ASP A 272 4.53 12.54 -6.88
C ASP A 272 4.76 13.84 -6.08
#